data_AF-A0A7C9JD32-F1
#
_entry.id   AF-A0A7C9JD32-F1
#
_cell.length_a   1.000
_cell.length_b   1.000
_cell.length_c   1.000
_cell.angle_alpha   90.00
_cell.angle_beta   90.00
_cell.angle_gamma   90.00
#
_symmetry.space_group_name_H-M   'P 1'
#
loop_
_entity.id
_entity.type
_entity.pdbx_description
1 polymer ?
#
loop_
_entity_poly.entity_id
_entity_poly.type
_entity_poly.pdbx_seq_one_letter_code
_entity_poly.pdbx_strand_id
1 'polypeptide(L)'
;MANTLMDRLAEAGVPLSDMDHHESDLYVFVTPRTTEVVEAWCEELGSSRLTAAPTFIDQVTGRLMYDCAFAYDPAWRPEAAGAGEGGRRA
;
A
#
# COMPACT_ATOMS: atom_id res chain seq x y z
N MET A 1 -8.96 12.22 -2.50
CA MET A 1 -8.79 10.78 -2.25
C MET A 1 -7.39 10.62 -1.69
N ALA A 2 -7.24 9.98 -0.53
CA ALA A 2 -5.90 9.78 0.05
C ALA A 2 -5.15 8.79 -0.86
N ASN A 3 -4.00 9.21 -1.41
CA ASN A 3 -3.19 8.38 -2.31
C ASN A 3 -2.60 7.22 -1.48
N THR A 4 -3.07 6.00 -1.72
CA THR A 4 -2.62 4.82 -0.95
C THR A 4 -1.15 4.54 -1.24
N LEU A 5 -0.48 3.73 -0.39
CA LEU A 5 0.91 3.36 -0.68
C LEU A 5 1.02 2.63 -2.03
N MET A 6 0.05 1.76 -2.32
CA MET A 6 -0.03 1.02 -3.58
C MET A 6 -0.14 1.97 -4.80
N ASP A 7 -1.00 3.00 -4.73
CA ASP A 7 -1.13 4.00 -5.81
C ASP A 7 0.19 4.74 -6.03
N ARG A 8 0.86 5.16 -4.95
CA ARG A 8 2.16 5.87 -5.04
C ARG A 8 3.24 5.00 -5.67
N LEU A 9 3.26 3.70 -5.36
CA LEU A 9 4.20 2.75 -5.96
C LEU A 9 3.90 2.55 -7.45
N ALA A 10 2.62 2.48 -7.83
CA ALA A 10 2.20 2.40 -9.22
C ALA A 10 2.54 3.68 -10.02
N GLU A 11 2.31 4.86 -9.44
CA GLU A 11 2.73 6.15 -10.00
C GLU A 11 4.25 6.27 -10.12
N ALA A 12 4.98 5.67 -9.17
CA ALA A 12 6.41 5.50 -9.27
C ALA A 12 6.81 4.46 -10.34
N GLY A 13 5.89 3.75 -10.99
CA GLY A 13 6.22 2.77 -12.03
C GLY A 13 6.81 1.47 -11.47
N VAL A 14 6.53 1.15 -10.21
CA VAL A 14 6.81 -0.17 -9.65
C VAL A 14 5.78 -1.14 -10.24
N PRO A 15 6.20 -2.24 -10.88
CA PRO A 15 5.26 -3.17 -11.50
C PRO A 15 4.49 -3.93 -10.42
N LEU A 16 3.21 -4.25 -10.69
CA LEU A 16 2.39 -5.06 -9.79
C LEU A 16 2.99 -6.45 -9.53
N SER A 17 3.80 -6.98 -10.45
CA SER A 17 4.53 -8.25 -10.26
C SER A 17 5.59 -8.18 -9.16
N ASP A 18 6.02 -6.99 -8.77
CA ASP A 18 6.98 -6.75 -7.69
C ASP A 18 6.30 -6.44 -6.36
N MET A 19 4.97 -6.60 -6.31
CA MET A 19 4.12 -6.45 -5.14
C MET A 19 3.40 -7.76 -4.87
N ASP A 20 3.26 -8.08 -3.59
CA ASP A 20 2.39 -9.14 -3.10
C ASP A 20 1.57 -8.59 -1.93
N HIS A 21 0.67 -9.39 -1.37
CA HIS A 21 -0.12 -8.97 -0.22
C HIS A 21 -0.59 -10.16 0.59
N HIS A 22 -0.90 -9.90 1.85
CA HIS A 22 -1.64 -10.81 2.68
C HIS A 22 -2.68 -10.01 3.46
N GLU A 23 -3.96 -10.32 3.25
CA GLU A 23 -5.08 -9.56 3.81
C GLU A 23 -4.98 -8.05 3.49
N SER A 24 -4.76 -7.22 4.51
CA SER A 24 -4.61 -5.76 4.38
C SER A 24 -3.16 -5.30 4.24
N ASP A 25 -2.20 -6.20 4.36
CA ASP A 25 -0.78 -5.87 4.37
C ASP A 25 -0.21 -5.98 2.96
N LEU A 26 0.59 -4.99 2.58
CA LEU A 26 1.22 -4.92 1.27
C LEU A 26 2.69 -5.33 1.39
N TYR A 27 3.11 -6.28 0.55
CA TYR A 27 4.49 -6.72 0.45
C TYR A 27 5.13 -6.15 -0.80
N VAL A 28 6.30 -5.52 -0.66
CA VAL A 28 6.99 -4.85 -1.78
C VAL A 28 8.46 -5.19 -1.77
N PHE A 29 9.03 -5.60 -2.90
CA PHE A 29 10.48 -5.82 -2.96
C PHE A 29 11.27 -4.55 -2.64
N VAL A 30 12.35 -4.72 -1.86
CA VAL A 30 13.25 -3.61 -1.51
C VAL A 30 14.14 -3.27 -2.69
N THR A 31 13.98 -2.04 -3.19
CA THR A 31 14.76 -1.44 -4.27
C THR A 31 14.97 0.04 -3.93
N PRO A 32 15.98 0.74 -4.48
CA PRO A 32 16.17 2.17 -4.20
C PRO A 32 14.91 2.99 -4.41
N ARG A 33 14.13 2.67 -5.45
CA ARG A 33 12.89 3.37 -5.79
C ARG A 33 11.75 3.07 -4.82
N THR A 34 11.56 1.81 -4.44
CA THR A 34 10.52 1.45 -3.47
C THR A 34 10.86 1.99 -2.07
N THR A 35 12.14 2.05 -1.71
CA THR A 35 12.63 2.68 -0.49
C THR A 35 12.20 4.15 -0.41
N GLU A 36 12.44 4.94 -1.46
CA GLU A 36 12.06 6.37 -1.49
C GLU A 36 10.56 6.56 -1.24
N VAL A 37 9.71 5.75 -1.87
CA VAL A 37 8.25 5.85 -1.71
C VAL A 37 7.78 5.42 -0.31
N VAL A 38 8.33 4.31 0.21
CA VAL A 38 7.98 3.78 1.54
C VAL A 38 8.43 4.72 2.65
N GLU A 39 9.61 5.33 2.53
CA GLU A 39 10.11 6.29 3.51
C GLU A 39 9.24 7.55 3.56
N ALA A 40 8.90 8.13 2.40
CA ALA A 40 8.00 9.27 2.33
C ALA A 40 6.61 8.95 2.94
N TRP A 41 6.08 7.76 2.67
CA TRP A 41 4.82 7.30 3.27
C TRP A 41 4.91 7.15 4.80
N CYS A 42 6.01 6.59 5.31
CA CYS A 42 6.23 6.47 6.76
C CYS A 42 6.32 7.85 7.45
N GLU A 43 7.03 8.81 6.83
CA GLU A 43 7.14 10.18 7.32
C GLU A 43 5.78 10.87 7.42
N GLU A 44 4.93 10.72 6.40
CA GLU A 44 3.56 11.25 6.41
C GLU A 44 2.66 10.61 7.48
N LEU A 45 2.84 9.33 7.75
CA LEU A 45 2.17 8.62 8.84
C LEU A 45 2.68 9.01 10.24
N GLY A 46 3.77 9.78 10.33
CA GLY A 46 4.45 10.07 11.60
C GLY A 46 4.96 8.80 12.29
N SER A 47 5.21 7.74 11.52
CA SER A 47 5.58 6.42 12.01
C SER A 47 6.96 6.03 11.51
N SER A 48 7.70 5.26 12.31
CA SER A 48 9.01 4.78 11.87
C SER A 48 8.86 3.68 10.82
N ARG A 49 9.84 3.55 9.93
CA ARG A 49 9.90 2.42 8.99
C ARG A 49 9.89 1.07 9.70
N LEU A 50 10.51 0.97 10.88
CA LEU A 50 10.51 -0.27 11.67
C LEU A 50 9.12 -0.70 12.15
N THR A 51 8.18 0.24 12.27
CA THR A 51 6.82 0.00 12.74
C THR A 51 5.81 -0.09 11.60
N ALA A 52 5.95 0.74 10.58
CA ALA A 52 4.98 0.82 9.47
C ALA A 52 5.38 -0.03 8.25
N ALA A 53 6.68 -0.28 8.06
CA ALA A 53 7.21 -1.06 6.93
C ALA A 53 8.50 -1.83 7.32
N PRO A 54 8.45 -2.73 8.32
CA PRO A 54 9.59 -3.62 8.61
C PRO A 54 10.00 -4.44 7.37
N THR A 55 11.23 -4.93 7.36
CA THR A 55 11.73 -5.76 6.25
C THR A 55 11.82 -7.23 6.64
N PHE A 56 11.47 -8.12 5.72
CA PHE A 56 11.62 -9.56 5.87
C PHE A 56 12.22 -10.19 4.61
N ILE A 57 12.71 -11.43 4.73
CA ILE A 57 13.17 -12.22 3.59
C ILE A 57 12.02 -13.13 3.14
N ASP A 58 11.56 -12.90 1.91
CA ASP A 58 10.54 -13.73 1.28
C ASP A 58 11.06 -15.17 1.06
N GLN A 59 10.19 -16.15 1.26
CA GLN A 59 10.53 -17.58 1.18
C GLN A 59 10.47 -18.15 -0.25
N VAL A 60 9.85 -17.44 -1.19
CA VAL A 60 9.67 -17.88 -2.58
C VAL A 60 10.90 -17.55 -3.43
N THR A 61 11.41 -16.32 -3.31
CA THR A 61 12.53 -15.78 -4.09
C THR A 61 13.80 -15.58 -3.26
N GLY A 62 13.70 -15.55 -1.93
CA GLY A 62 14.83 -15.28 -1.04
C GLY A 62 15.25 -13.81 -1.01
N ARG A 63 14.43 -12.90 -1.56
CA ARG A 63 14.73 -11.46 -1.65
C ARG A 63 14.13 -10.70 -0.47
N LEU A 64 14.72 -9.53 -0.19
CA LEU A 64 14.23 -8.63 0.85
C LEU A 64 12.95 -7.93 0.38
N MET A 65 11.93 -7.93 1.22
CA MET A 65 10.66 -7.23 1.02
C MET A 65 10.31 -6.35 2.23
N TYR A 66 9.55 -5.29 2.00
CA TYR A 66 8.85 -4.53 3.02
C TYR A 66 7.52 -5.21 3.35
N ASP A 67 7.18 -5.26 4.63
CA ASP A 67 5.90 -5.64 5.18
C ASP A 67 5.15 -4.37 5.61
N CYS A 68 4.38 -3.80 4.70
CA CYS A 68 3.68 -2.53 4.91
C CYS A 68 2.28 -2.79 5.48
N ALA A 69 2.13 -2.57 6.78
CA ALA A 69 0.89 -2.87 7.49
C ALA A 69 -0.27 -1.97 7.02
N PHE A 70 -1.44 -2.58 6.78
CA PHE A 70 -2.67 -1.90 6.34
C PHE A 70 -2.50 -1.04 5.07
N ALA A 71 -1.55 -1.38 4.21
CA ALA A 71 -1.17 -0.60 3.04
C ALA A 71 -1.66 -1.19 1.71
N TYR A 72 -2.32 -2.35 1.73
CA TYR A 72 -2.95 -2.94 0.56
C TYR A 72 -4.38 -2.40 0.38
N ASP A 73 -4.62 -1.64 -0.70
CA ASP A 73 -5.96 -1.25 -1.13
C ASP A 73 -6.16 -1.77 -2.56
N PRO A 74 -6.85 -2.92 -2.75
CA PRO A 74 -7.09 -3.43 -4.08
C PRO A 74 -8.00 -2.44 -4.83
N ALA A 75 -7.58 -2.03 -6.02
CA ALA A 75 -8.35 -1.19 -6.93
C ALA A 75 -9.73 -1.77 -7.34
N TRP A 76 -10.14 -2.95 -6.82
CA TRP A 76 -11.52 -3.46 -6.86
C TRP A 76 -12.41 -2.86 -5.77
N ARG A 77 -12.16 -1.63 -5.32
CA ARG A 77 -13.27 -0.84 -4.79
C ARG A 77 -14.26 -0.66 -5.94
N PRO A 78 -15.50 -1.17 -5.90
CA PRO A 78 -16.51 -0.62 -6.77
C PRO A 78 -16.45 0.89 -6.56
N GLU A 79 -16.24 1.67 -7.64
CA GLU A 79 -16.36 3.12 -7.59
C GLU A 79 -17.56 3.42 -6.70
N ALA A 80 -17.31 4.18 -5.64
CA ALA A 80 -18.24 4.56 -4.59
C ALA A 80 -19.67 4.22 -4.99
N ALA A 81 -20.26 3.16 -4.40
CA ALA A 81 -21.64 2.79 -4.64
C ALA A 81 -22.46 4.09 -4.70
N GLY A 82 -22.84 4.47 -5.92
CA GLY A 82 -23.41 5.77 -6.17
C GLY A 82 -24.68 5.90 -5.35
N ALA A 83 -24.78 7.02 -4.63
CA ALA A 83 -26.00 7.65 -4.19
C ALA A 83 -27.27 6.78 -4.21
N GLY A 84 -27.65 6.25 -3.05
CA GLY A 84 -29.06 6.10 -2.70
C GLY A 84 -29.59 7.44 -2.22
N GLU A 85 -30.08 8.24 -3.16
CA GLU A 85 -30.95 9.39 -2.94
C GLU A 85 -32.16 9.01 -2.08
N GLY A 86 -32.60 9.89 -1.16
CA GLY A 86 -34.01 9.94 -0.77
C GLY A 86 -34.35 9.67 0.70
N GLY A 87 -34.48 10.76 1.46
CA GLY A 87 -35.64 10.94 2.33
C GLY A 87 -35.58 10.35 3.74
N ARG A 88 -35.47 11.26 4.72
CA ARG A 88 -36.66 11.67 5.49
C ARG A 88 -36.38 12.97 6.25
N ARG A 89 -37.04 14.03 5.79
CA ARG A 89 -37.57 15.07 6.67
C ARG A 89 -38.66 14.43 7.53
N ALA A 90 -38.58 14.64 8.84
CA ALA A 90 -39.68 15.05 9.71
C ALA A 90 -39.07 15.53 11.02
#